data_AF-A0A554KKY0-F1
#
_entry.id   AF-A0A554KKY0-F1
#
_cell.length_a   1.000
_cell.length_b   1.000
_cell.length_c   1.000
_cell.angle_alpha   90.00
_cell.angle_beta   90.00
_cell.angle_gamma   90.00
#
_symmetry.space_group_name_H-M   'P 1'
#
loop_
_entity.id
_entity.type
_entity.pdbx_description
1 polymer ?
#
loop_
_entity_poly.entity_id
_entity_poly.type
_entity_poly.pdbx_seq_one_letter_code
_entity_poly.pdbx_strand_id
1 'polypeptide(L)'
;MASRLNQRHHLKYKICVSGAAETGHCAIDALEKAEQIGRVIAEAGMVLVTGATTGIPYWSAKGAKEAGGMVIGLSPAASEAAHIRSYKLPTDYHDVIVYTGFDYAGRNLLLTRSADAIINICGRLGTLNEFTRKVTKKSVKKVARPAKKKVKVVKAKFQKPIGVVTHFYGGIEVAIMKFKKPVKAGLVVRIKGATTDFEQKIKSMQYDHKDIAVAKKGQEVGVKVDDKVRQGDEIFDL
;
A
#
# COMPACT_ATOMS: atom_id res chain seq x y z
N MET A 1 -33.34 -0.20 -8.24
CA MET A 1 -33.13 0.25 -6.84
C MET A 1 -31.74 -0.06 -6.24
N ALA A 2 -30.92 -0.95 -6.83
CA ALA A 2 -29.59 -1.30 -6.30
C ALA A 2 -28.52 -0.19 -6.41
N SER A 3 -28.70 0.82 -7.28
CA SER A 3 -27.68 1.84 -7.55
C SER A 3 -27.53 2.92 -6.46
N ARG A 4 -28.54 3.15 -5.60
CA ARG A 4 -28.49 4.16 -4.53
C ARG A 4 -27.91 3.65 -3.19
N LEU A 5 -27.84 2.33 -3.00
CA LEU A 5 -27.25 1.74 -1.78
C LEU A 5 -25.72 1.86 -1.77
N ASN A 6 -25.09 1.90 -2.95
CA ASN A 6 -23.64 1.93 -3.12
C ASN A 6 -22.96 3.26 -2.75
N GLN A 7 -23.75 4.30 -2.43
CA GLN A 7 -23.26 5.62 -2.01
C GLN A 7 -23.22 5.79 -0.48
N ARG A 8 -23.72 4.83 0.30
CA ARG A 8 -23.75 4.93 1.76
C ARG A 8 -22.42 4.51 2.36
N HIS A 9 -21.60 5.49 2.75
CA HIS A 9 -20.29 5.23 3.37
C HIS A 9 -20.34 4.33 4.61
N HIS A 10 -21.44 4.32 5.38
CA HIS A 10 -21.59 3.43 6.55
C HIS A 10 -21.69 1.94 6.19
N LEU A 11 -22.03 1.60 4.95
CA LEU A 11 -22.08 0.22 4.45
C LEU A 11 -20.74 -0.26 3.87
N LYS A 12 -19.78 0.65 3.67
CA LYS A 12 -18.44 0.32 3.17
C LYS A 12 -17.58 -0.26 4.30
N TYR A 13 -16.68 -1.18 3.93
CA TYR A 13 -15.67 -1.69 4.85
C TYR A 13 -14.73 -0.56 5.27
N LYS A 14 -14.45 -0.47 6.57
CA LYS A 14 -13.55 0.50 7.19
C LYS A 14 -12.23 -0.21 7.50
N ILE A 15 -11.19 0.12 6.74
CA ILE A 15 -9.87 -0.46 6.91
C ILE A 15 -9.01 0.53 7.68
N CYS A 16 -8.53 0.13 8.85
CA CYS A 16 -7.60 0.94 9.61
C CYS A 16 -6.17 0.67 9.14
N VAL A 17 -5.41 1.74 8.88
CA VAL A 17 -3.95 1.66 8.75
C VAL A 17 -3.34 2.29 9.99
N SER A 18 -2.57 1.49 10.73
CA SER A 18 -1.83 1.91 11.91
C SER A 18 -0.33 1.68 11.73
N GLY A 19 0.46 2.40 12.51
CA GLY A 19 1.91 2.35 12.47
C GLY A 19 2.56 3.55 13.15
N ALA A 20 3.88 3.64 13.02
CA ALA A 20 4.71 4.63 13.68
C ALA A 20 4.42 6.05 13.18
N ALA A 21 4.29 6.97 14.12
CA ALA A 21 4.25 8.41 13.84
C ALA A 21 5.65 9.00 13.56
N GLU A 22 6.68 8.41 14.18
CA GLU A 22 8.10 8.71 13.96
C GLU A 22 8.73 7.52 13.23
N THR A 23 9.28 7.73 12.04
CA THR A 23 9.63 6.63 11.12
C THR A 23 11.13 6.41 10.93
N GLY A 24 11.99 7.05 11.74
CA GLY A 24 13.45 6.91 11.64
C GLY A 24 13.96 5.48 11.87
N HIS A 25 13.15 4.64 12.50
CA HIS A 25 13.43 3.22 12.77
C HIS A 25 12.68 2.26 11.80
N CYS A 26 11.91 2.79 10.85
CA CYS A 26 11.19 1.98 9.89
C CYS A 26 12.06 1.57 8.71
N ALA A 27 11.62 0.55 7.97
CA ALA A 27 12.23 0.21 6.69
C ALA A 27 12.17 1.42 5.73
N ILE A 28 13.19 1.52 4.86
CA ILE A 28 13.36 2.64 3.93
C ILE A 28 12.12 2.85 3.04
N ASP A 29 11.44 1.76 2.70
CA ASP A 29 10.25 1.75 1.84
C ASP A 29 8.91 1.81 2.60
N ALA A 30 8.92 2.00 3.93
CA ALA A 30 7.72 1.92 4.75
C ALA A 30 6.70 3.02 4.43
N LEU A 31 7.16 4.23 4.11
CA LEU A 31 6.30 5.37 3.76
C LEU A 31 5.65 5.15 2.39
N GLU A 32 6.42 4.71 1.40
CA GLU A 32 5.92 4.38 0.07
C GLU A 32 4.86 3.27 0.14
N LYS A 33 5.12 2.23 0.94
CA LYS A 33 4.13 1.16 1.18
C LYS A 33 2.87 1.67 1.85
N ALA A 34 2.99 2.59 2.81
CA ALA A 34 1.83 3.19 3.46
C ALA A 34 0.95 3.94 2.45
N GLU A 35 1.58 4.75 1.58
CA GLU A 35 0.88 5.45 0.51
C GLU A 35 0.18 4.48 -0.46
N GLN A 36 0.90 3.45 -0.93
CA GLN A 36 0.34 2.43 -1.81
C GLN A 36 -0.84 1.69 -1.18
N ILE A 37 -0.75 1.33 0.11
CA ILE A 37 -1.84 0.67 0.83
C ILE A 37 -3.07 1.59 0.92
N GLY A 38 -2.87 2.88 1.22
CA GLY A 38 -3.94 3.86 1.20
C GLY A 38 -4.65 3.94 -0.15
N ARG A 39 -3.87 4.04 -1.23
CA ARG A 39 -4.37 4.07 -2.62
C ARG A 39 -5.22 2.84 -2.93
N VAL A 40 -4.71 1.63 -2.64
CA VAL A 40 -5.43 0.37 -2.89
C VAL A 40 -6.73 0.27 -2.08
N ILE A 41 -6.76 0.74 -0.83
CA ILE A 41 -7.99 0.77 -0.01
C ILE A 41 -9.04 1.66 -0.67
N ALA A 42 -8.65 2.84 -1.15
CA ALA A 42 -9.54 3.79 -1.82
C ALA A 42 -10.06 3.24 -3.16
N GLU A 43 -9.18 2.69 -4.00
CA GLU A 43 -9.52 2.09 -5.29
C GLU A 43 -10.49 0.90 -5.14
N ALA A 44 -10.36 0.14 -4.06
CA ALA A 44 -11.29 -0.93 -3.72
C ALA A 44 -12.64 -0.42 -3.17
N GLY A 45 -12.88 0.89 -3.16
CA GLY A 45 -14.13 1.52 -2.73
C GLY A 45 -14.36 1.46 -1.22
N MET A 46 -13.33 1.18 -0.43
CA MET A 46 -13.38 1.10 1.03
C MET A 46 -13.12 2.46 1.69
N VAL A 47 -13.41 2.57 2.99
CA VAL A 47 -13.12 3.76 3.80
C VAL A 47 -11.80 3.51 4.55
N LEU A 48 -10.86 4.44 4.43
CA LEU A 48 -9.65 4.41 5.23
C LEU A 48 -9.91 5.06 6.59
N VAL A 49 -9.47 4.40 7.65
CA VAL A 49 -9.46 4.95 9.01
C VAL A 49 -8.03 5.06 9.51
N THR A 50 -7.66 6.20 10.09
CA THR A 50 -6.30 6.42 10.60
C THR A 50 -6.33 7.10 11.98
N GLY A 51 -5.16 7.22 12.61
CA GLY A 51 -4.98 7.93 13.87
C GLY A 51 -4.84 9.45 13.76
N ALA A 52 -5.12 10.06 12.60
CA ALA A 52 -4.95 11.50 12.34
C ALA A 52 -3.62 12.05 12.89
N THR A 53 -2.52 11.44 12.47
CA THR A 53 -1.17 11.72 13.00
C THR A 53 -0.14 11.58 11.89
N THR A 54 1.12 11.89 12.16
CA THR A 54 2.24 11.83 11.20
C THR A 54 2.65 10.40 10.85
N GLY A 55 3.66 10.24 9.99
CA GLY A 55 4.25 8.94 9.68
C GLY A 55 3.29 8.02 8.92
N ILE A 56 3.27 6.73 9.26
CA ILE A 56 2.52 5.72 8.52
C ILE A 56 1.02 6.09 8.33
N PRO A 57 0.28 6.51 9.38
CA PRO A 57 -1.09 6.99 9.24
C PRO A 57 -1.26 8.10 8.19
N TYR A 58 -0.40 9.12 8.23
CA TYR A 58 -0.43 10.25 7.29
C TYR A 58 -0.19 9.81 5.85
N TRP A 59 0.86 9.02 5.61
CA TRP A 59 1.19 8.58 4.24
C TRP A 59 0.10 7.69 3.65
N SER A 60 -0.56 6.86 4.47
CA SER A 60 -1.74 6.12 4.03
C SER A 60 -2.95 7.01 3.71
N ALA A 61 -3.18 8.08 4.51
CA ALA A 61 -4.22 9.05 4.25
C ALA A 61 -3.98 9.77 2.92
N LYS A 62 -2.74 10.22 2.67
CA LYS A 62 -2.32 10.85 1.41
C LYS A 62 -2.63 9.95 0.20
N GLY A 63 -2.15 8.71 0.21
CA GLY A 63 -2.38 7.78 -0.91
C GLY A 63 -3.86 7.48 -1.16
N ALA A 64 -4.66 7.35 -0.11
CA ALA A 64 -6.11 7.16 -0.24
C ALA A 64 -6.80 8.42 -0.80
N LYS A 65 -6.40 9.61 -0.35
CA LYS A 65 -7.02 10.87 -0.77
C LYS A 65 -6.69 11.21 -2.22
N GLU A 66 -5.45 11.00 -2.66
CA GLU A 66 -5.03 11.15 -4.06
C GLU A 66 -5.83 10.23 -5.00
N ALA A 67 -6.25 9.06 -4.52
CA ALA A 67 -7.11 8.13 -5.25
C ALA A 67 -8.62 8.44 -5.13
N GLY A 68 -8.99 9.59 -4.55
CA GLY A 68 -10.40 10.00 -4.37
C GLY A 68 -11.14 9.23 -3.27
N GLY A 69 -10.42 8.51 -2.39
CA GLY A 69 -11.00 7.76 -1.29
C GLY A 69 -11.55 8.63 -0.15
N MET A 70 -12.41 8.02 0.67
CA MET A 70 -12.89 8.61 1.93
C MET A 70 -11.93 8.25 3.07
N VAL A 71 -11.44 9.26 3.78
CA VAL A 71 -10.49 9.11 4.89
C VAL A 71 -11.06 9.70 6.17
N ILE A 72 -11.15 8.87 7.22
CA ILE A 72 -11.59 9.28 8.57
C ILE A 72 -10.41 9.18 9.53
N GLY A 73 -10.07 10.29 10.17
CA GLY A 73 -9.03 10.36 11.18
C GLY A 73 -9.61 10.37 12.60
N LEU A 74 -9.00 9.64 13.53
CA LEU A 74 -9.30 9.76 14.95
C LEU A 74 -8.13 10.42 15.67
N SER A 75 -8.32 11.67 16.10
CA SER A 75 -7.30 12.43 16.78
C SER A 75 -7.29 12.16 18.30
N PRO A 76 -6.11 12.13 18.95
CA PRO A 76 -6.01 12.10 20.41
C PRO A 76 -6.52 13.40 21.07
N ALA A 77 -6.53 14.52 20.33
CA ALA A 77 -6.88 15.83 20.85
C ALA A 77 -8.39 15.97 21.10
N ALA A 78 -8.77 16.86 22.02
CA ALA A 78 -10.17 17.19 22.32
C ALA A 78 -10.78 18.21 21.34
N SER A 79 -9.97 18.88 20.52
CA SER A 79 -10.41 19.85 19.52
C SER A 79 -9.37 19.99 18.40
N GLU A 80 -9.77 20.60 17.28
CA GLU A 80 -8.85 20.97 16.20
C GLU A 80 -7.73 21.91 16.66
N ALA A 81 -8.06 22.90 17.49
CA ALA A 81 -7.07 23.81 18.04
C ALA A 81 -6.00 23.07 18.84
N ALA A 82 -6.39 22.09 19.68
CA ALA A 82 -5.46 21.26 20.43
C ALA A 82 -4.68 20.30 19.51
N HIS A 83 -5.32 19.75 18.47
CA HIS A 83 -4.68 18.90 17.47
C HIS A 83 -3.49 19.60 16.80
N ILE A 84 -3.70 20.84 16.35
CA ILE A 84 -2.70 21.62 15.63
C ILE A 84 -1.67 22.20 16.60
N ARG A 85 -2.10 22.86 17.68
CA ARG A 85 -1.19 23.65 18.53
C ARG A 85 -0.47 22.79 19.56
N SER A 86 -1.19 21.89 20.23
CA SER A 86 -0.65 21.08 21.31
C SER A 86 0.00 19.81 20.79
N TYR A 87 -0.69 19.07 19.92
CA TYR A 87 -0.19 17.80 19.38
C TYR A 87 0.66 17.98 18.10
N LYS A 88 0.60 19.15 17.45
CA LYS A 88 1.37 19.46 16.22
C LYS A 88 1.13 18.45 15.10
N LEU A 89 -0.14 18.07 14.92
CA LEU A 89 -0.54 17.05 13.96
C LEU A 89 -1.17 17.69 12.71
N PRO A 90 -1.01 17.03 11.54
CA PRO A 90 -1.57 17.49 10.27
C PRO A 90 -3.07 17.23 10.17
N THR A 91 -3.79 18.15 9.52
CA THR A 91 -5.23 18.02 9.22
C THR A 91 -5.53 17.69 7.76
N ASP A 92 -4.53 17.76 6.88
CA ASP A 92 -4.65 17.44 5.46
C ASP A 92 -4.83 15.94 5.21
N TYR A 93 -5.32 15.63 4.01
CA TYR A 93 -5.66 14.28 3.53
C TYR A 93 -6.72 13.51 4.33
N HIS A 94 -7.48 14.21 5.18
CA HIS A 94 -8.63 13.65 5.90
C HIS A 94 -9.91 14.38 5.50
N ASP A 95 -10.97 13.63 5.18
CA ASP A 95 -12.28 14.21 4.91
C ASP A 95 -13.01 14.55 6.22
N VAL A 96 -12.77 13.74 7.27
CA VAL A 96 -13.32 13.94 8.61
C VAL A 96 -12.25 13.62 9.64
N ILE A 97 -12.07 14.50 10.63
CA ILE A 97 -11.28 14.21 11.83
C ILE A 97 -12.20 14.25 13.04
N VAL A 98 -12.22 13.15 13.78
CA VAL A 98 -12.91 13.05 15.08
C VAL A 98 -11.91 13.37 16.19
N TYR A 99 -12.08 14.51 16.85
CA TYR A 99 -11.29 14.91 18.00
C TYR A 99 -11.80 14.22 19.26
N THR A 100 -11.15 13.13 19.65
CA THR A 100 -11.69 12.21 20.67
C THR A 100 -11.52 12.69 22.11
N GLY A 101 -10.52 13.54 22.37
CA GLY A 101 -10.16 13.97 23.73
C GLY A 101 -9.65 12.85 24.65
N PHE A 102 -9.38 11.65 24.12
CA PHE A 102 -8.97 10.50 24.92
C PHE A 102 -7.47 10.20 24.87
N ASP A 103 -6.69 11.19 24.41
CA ASP A 103 -5.26 11.07 24.19
C ASP A 103 -4.91 9.84 23.32
N TYR A 104 -3.63 9.49 23.17
CA TYR A 104 -3.24 8.36 22.33
C TYR A 104 -3.84 7.03 22.81
N ALA A 105 -3.84 6.77 24.13
CA ALA A 105 -4.25 5.48 24.67
C ALA A 105 -5.74 5.18 24.42
N GLY A 106 -6.63 6.13 24.67
CA GLY A 106 -8.06 5.93 24.44
C GLY A 106 -8.44 6.08 22.96
N ARG A 107 -7.76 6.96 22.21
CA ARG A 107 -7.93 7.04 20.75
C ARG A 107 -7.63 5.71 20.06
N ASN A 108 -6.57 5.00 20.46
CA ASN A 108 -6.19 3.71 19.84
C ASN A 108 -7.27 2.63 20.04
N LEU A 109 -7.97 2.66 21.18
CA LEU A 109 -9.12 1.78 21.41
C LEU A 109 -10.25 2.09 20.43
N LEU A 110 -10.59 3.37 20.27
CA LEU A 110 -11.64 3.80 19.34
C LEU A 110 -11.26 3.44 17.89
N LEU A 111 -10.01 3.69 17.50
CA LEU A 111 -9.49 3.35 16.18
C LEU A 111 -9.70 1.85 15.87
N THR A 112 -9.36 0.99 16.83
CA THR A 112 -9.53 -0.47 16.75
C THR A 112 -11.00 -0.92 16.73
N ARG A 113 -11.92 -0.12 17.26
CA ARG A 113 -13.36 -0.41 17.27
C ARG A 113 -14.09 0.12 16.04
N SER A 114 -13.61 1.19 15.44
CA SER A 114 -14.19 1.82 14.26
C SER A 114 -13.88 1.09 12.95
N ALA A 115 -12.94 0.14 12.98
CA ALA A 115 -12.47 -0.58 11.80
C ALA A 115 -12.94 -2.04 11.74
N ASP A 116 -13.19 -2.52 10.53
CA ASP A 116 -13.51 -3.91 10.21
C ASP A 116 -12.24 -4.77 10.11
N ALA A 117 -11.12 -4.18 9.70
CA ALA A 117 -9.79 -4.78 9.67
C ALA A 117 -8.70 -3.74 9.96
N ILE A 118 -7.54 -4.19 10.41
CA ILE A 118 -6.40 -3.32 10.76
C ILE A 118 -5.14 -3.84 10.05
N ILE A 119 -4.44 -2.95 9.36
CA ILE A 119 -3.16 -3.17 8.73
C ILE A 119 -2.11 -2.40 9.52
N ASN A 120 -1.04 -3.10 9.92
CA ASN A 120 0.10 -2.51 10.63
C ASN A 120 1.36 -2.63 9.76
N ILE A 121 2.00 -1.50 9.45
CA ILE A 121 3.11 -1.45 8.47
C ILE A 121 4.48 -1.38 9.16
N CYS A 122 4.61 -0.54 10.18
CA CYS A 122 5.85 -0.38 10.96
C CYS A 122 5.53 0.23 12.32
N GLY A 123 6.23 -0.15 13.39
CA GLY A 123 6.33 0.64 14.61
C GLY A 123 6.91 -0.08 15.82
N ARG A 124 7.03 0.63 16.94
CA ARG A 124 7.56 0.12 18.22
C ARG A 124 6.55 -0.79 18.95
N LEU A 125 6.96 -1.42 20.05
CA LEU A 125 6.08 -2.23 20.94
C LEU A 125 4.74 -1.55 21.29
N GLY A 126 4.66 -0.22 21.31
CA GLY A 126 3.39 0.52 21.44
C GLY A 126 2.35 0.24 20.34
N THR A 127 2.82 0.00 19.11
CA THR A 127 2.03 -0.48 17.96
C THR A 127 1.62 -1.94 18.12
N LEU A 128 2.46 -2.73 18.80
CA LEU A 128 2.12 -4.10 19.19
C LEU A 128 1.06 -4.11 20.31
N ASN A 129 1.03 -3.11 21.20
CA ASN A 129 0.04 -2.98 22.27
C ASN A 129 -1.40 -2.75 21.75
N GLU A 130 -1.55 -2.21 20.52
CA GLU A 130 -2.82 -2.20 19.78
C GLU A 130 -3.27 -3.61 19.34
N PHE A 131 -2.33 -4.54 19.18
CA PHE A 131 -2.58 -5.95 18.92
C PHE A 131 -2.78 -6.78 20.20
N THR A 132 -2.04 -6.51 21.29
CA THR A 132 -2.05 -7.35 22.51
C THR A 132 -3.27 -7.13 23.41
N ARG A 133 -3.90 -5.96 23.41
CA ARG A 133 -5.09 -5.70 24.28
C ARG A 133 -6.36 -6.46 23.87
N LYS A 134 -6.27 -7.39 22.92
CA LYS A 134 -7.34 -8.28 22.49
C LYS A 134 -7.12 -9.77 22.83
N VAL A 135 -6.00 -10.16 23.46
CA VAL A 135 -5.70 -11.60 23.71
C VAL A 135 -5.54 -11.99 25.19
N THR A 136 -5.57 -11.08 26.16
CA THR A 136 -5.46 -11.46 27.59
C THR A 136 -6.71 -11.14 28.41
N LYS A 137 -7.55 -12.18 28.54
CA LYS A 137 -8.48 -12.57 29.62
C LYS A 137 -9.27 -11.47 30.38
N LYS A 138 -10.58 -11.38 30.13
CA LYS A 138 -11.64 -11.79 31.09
C LYS A 138 -13.05 -11.62 30.50
N SER A 139 -13.94 -12.47 30.99
CA SER A 139 -15.27 -12.87 30.51
C SER A 139 -16.23 -11.71 30.20
N VAL A 140 -16.62 -11.56 28.93
CA VAL A 140 -17.77 -10.73 28.54
C VAL A 140 -18.83 -11.64 27.96
N LYS A 141 -20.02 -11.62 28.57
CA LYS A 141 -21.22 -12.35 28.14
C LYS A 141 -21.47 -12.15 26.64
N LYS A 142 -21.81 -13.25 25.95
CA LYS A 142 -22.10 -13.29 24.51
C LYS A 142 -23.22 -12.28 24.18
N VAL A 143 -22.87 -11.14 23.61
CA VAL A 143 -23.78 -10.42 22.71
C VAL A 143 -23.60 -11.05 21.34
N ALA A 144 -24.69 -11.58 20.79
CA ALA A 144 -24.72 -12.24 19.49
C ALA A 144 -24.17 -11.28 18.42
N ARG A 145 -22.99 -11.57 17.90
CA ARG A 145 -22.43 -10.89 16.74
C ARG A 145 -23.02 -11.54 15.48
N PRO A 146 -23.32 -10.76 14.42
CA PRO A 146 -23.70 -11.32 13.14
C PRO A 146 -22.59 -12.26 12.63
N ALA A 147 -23.00 -13.28 11.88
CA ALA A 147 -22.18 -14.42 11.50
C ALA A 147 -20.79 -14.00 10.98
N LYS A 148 -19.74 -14.55 11.61
CA LYS A 148 -18.35 -14.37 11.16
C LYS A 148 -18.21 -14.94 9.76
N LYS A 149 -18.16 -14.08 8.73
CA LYS A 149 -17.63 -14.49 7.42
C LYS A 149 -16.16 -14.87 7.61
N LYS A 150 -15.77 -16.06 7.16
CA LYS A 150 -14.36 -16.51 7.18
C LYS A 150 -13.55 -15.53 6.34
N VAL A 151 -12.81 -14.64 6.99
CA VAL A 151 -11.86 -13.73 6.32
C VAL A 151 -10.67 -14.57 5.89
N LYS A 152 -10.50 -14.77 4.57
CA LYS A 152 -9.25 -15.30 4.01
C LYS A 152 -8.18 -14.22 4.19
N VAL A 153 -7.12 -14.53 4.93
CA VAL A 153 -5.92 -13.70 4.99
C VAL A 153 -5.29 -13.72 3.60
N VAL A 154 -5.47 -12.65 2.83
CA VAL A 154 -4.77 -12.45 1.57
C VAL A 154 -3.42 -11.82 1.90
N LYS A 155 -2.33 -12.59 1.79
CA LYS A 155 -0.98 -12.02 1.76
C LYS A 155 -0.84 -11.21 0.47
N ALA A 156 -0.64 -9.89 0.58
CA ALA A 156 -0.12 -9.11 -0.53
C ALA A 156 1.24 -9.70 -0.91
N LYS A 157 1.34 -10.29 -2.10
CA LYS A 157 2.61 -10.75 -2.65
C LYS A 157 3.36 -9.52 -3.17
N PHE A 158 4.33 -9.02 -2.41
CA PHE A 158 5.34 -8.12 -2.95
C PHE A 158 6.10 -8.89 -4.04
N GLN A 159 5.83 -8.57 -5.31
CA GLN A 159 6.56 -9.17 -6.42
C GLN A 159 7.98 -8.61 -6.41
N LYS A 160 8.97 -9.48 -6.22
CA LYS A 160 10.38 -9.09 -6.37
C LYS A 160 10.66 -8.83 -7.85
N PRO A 161 11.43 -7.79 -8.19
CA PRO A 161 11.82 -7.56 -9.57
C PRO A 161 12.60 -8.77 -10.09
N ILE A 162 12.21 -9.20 -11.28
CA ILE A 162 12.78 -10.33 -12.01
C ILE A 162 13.95 -9.91 -12.90
N GLY A 163 14.19 -8.61 -13.06
CA GLY A 163 15.30 -8.07 -13.82
C GLY A 163 15.42 -6.56 -13.69
N VAL A 164 16.39 -5.99 -14.40
CA VAL A 164 16.62 -4.55 -14.52
C VAL A 164 17.02 -4.21 -15.95
N VAL A 165 16.64 -3.03 -16.42
CA VAL A 165 17.12 -2.48 -17.69
C VAL A 165 18.54 -1.95 -17.49
N THR A 166 19.51 -2.50 -18.22
CA THR A 166 20.92 -2.07 -18.17
C THR A 166 21.23 -1.03 -19.24
N HIS A 167 20.53 -1.05 -20.37
CA HIS A 167 20.72 -0.08 -21.44
C HIS A 167 19.47 0.06 -22.32
N PHE A 168 19.34 1.16 -23.06
CA PHE A 168 18.24 1.38 -24.00
C PHE A 168 18.73 2.05 -25.29
N TYR A 169 18.46 1.43 -26.42
CA TYR A 169 18.77 1.92 -27.76
C TYR A 169 17.51 2.54 -28.39
N GLY A 170 17.33 3.85 -28.17
CA GLY A 170 16.13 4.56 -28.62
C GLY A 170 15.87 4.51 -30.13
N GLY A 171 16.93 4.46 -30.96
CA GLY A 171 16.79 4.42 -32.42
C GLY A 171 16.18 3.13 -32.99
N ILE A 172 16.17 2.04 -32.21
CA ILE A 172 15.62 0.75 -32.61
C ILE A 172 14.61 0.18 -31.59
N GLU A 173 14.26 0.97 -30.56
CA GLU A 173 13.31 0.59 -29.49
C GLU A 173 13.71 -0.71 -28.76
N VAL A 174 15.01 -0.94 -28.57
CA VAL A 174 15.53 -2.16 -27.90
C VAL A 174 16.08 -1.80 -26.52
N ALA A 175 15.60 -2.49 -25.50
CA ALA A 175 16.13 -2.45 -24.15
C ALA A 175 17.02 -3.67 -23.89
N ILE A 176 18.20 -3.45 -23.30
CA ILE A 176 19.02 -4.53 -22.76
C ILE A 176 18.55 -4.79 -21.34
N MET A 177 18.08 -6.01 -21.10
CA MET A 177 17.49 -6.44 -19.84
C MET A 177 18.35 -7.52 -19.20
N LYS A 178 18.73 -7.33 -17.93
CA LYS A 178 19.44 -8.33 -17.12
C LYS A 178 18.47 -9.01 -16.17
N PHE A 179 18.18 -10.29 -16.41
CA PHE A 179 17.22 -11.03 -15.59
C PHE A 179 17.88 -11.70 -14.37
N LYS A 180 17.24 -11.61 -13.21
CA LYS A 180 17.64 -12.26 -11.95
C LYS A 180 17.14 -13.72 -11.85
N LYS A 181 16.32 -14.17 -12.81
CA LYS A 181 15.81 -15.54 -12.96
C LYS A 181 15.68 -15.92 -14.44
N PRO A 182 15.53 -17.20 -14.80
CA PRO A 182 15.26 -17.59 -16.18
C PRO A 182 13.91 -17.03 -16.67
N VAL A 183 13.87 -16.49 -17.89
CA VAL A 183 12.67 -15.87 -18.50
C VAL A 183 12.46 -16.45 -19.90
N LYS A 184 11.20 -16.76 -20.26
CA LYS A 184 10.84 -17.25 -21.59
C LYS A 184 10.20 -16.16 -22.42
N ALA A 185 10.38 -16.23 -23.75
CA ALA A 185 9.62 -15.40 -24.67
C ALA A 185 8.11 -15.68 -24.49
N GLY A 186 7.31 -14.62 -24.59
CA GLY A 186 5.88 -14.63 -24.33
C GLY A 186 5.48 -14.28 -22.89
N LEU A 187 6.43 -14.07 -21.98
CA LEU A 187 6.16 -13.58 -20.63
C LEU A 187 5.57 -12.16 -20.69
N VAL A 188 4.56 -11.88 -19.87
CA VAL A 188 4.04 -10.52 -19.68
C VAL A 188 4.80 -9.90 -18.52
N VAL A 189 5.40 -8.76 -18.77
CA VAL A 189 6.24 -8.05 -17.80
C VAL A 189 5.74 -6.63 -17.61
N ARG A 190 5.90 -6.12 -16.40
CA ARG A 190 5.75 -4.70 -16.10
C ARG A 190 7.11 -4.07 -15.93
N ILE A 191 7.37 -2.98 -16.64
CA ILE A 191 8.62 -2.21 -16.52
C ILE A 191 8.28 -0.95 -15.74
N LYS A 192 8.94 -0.78 -14.60
CA LYS A 192 8.67 0.32 -13.68
C LYS A 192 9.96 1.04 -13.29
N GLY A 193 9.95 2.36 -13.40
CA GLY A 193 11.03 3.26 -12.99
C GLY A 193 10.49 4.56 -12.44
N ALA A 194 11.33 5.59 -12.38
CA ALA A 194 10.94 6.92 -11.87
C ALA A 194 9.83 7.58 -12.71
N THR A 195 9.72 7.20 -13.98
CA THR A 195 8.90 7.86 -15.01
C THR A 195 8.40 6.87 -16.06
N THR A 196 8.69 5.59 -15.87
CA THR A 196 8.31 4.49 -16.76
C THR A 196 7.35 3.63 -15.96
N ASP A 197 6.15 3.36 -16.46
CA ASP A 197 5.24 2.41 -15.83
C ASP A 197 4.27 1.84 -16.87
N PHE A 198 4.64 0.72 -17.48
CA PHE A 198 3.80 0.05 -18.47
C PHE A 198 4.01 -1.46 -18.49
N GLU A 199 3.04 -2.16 -19.06
CA GLU A 199 3.01 -3.61 -19.18
C GLU A 199 3.18 -4.00 -20.64
N GLN A 200 3.99 -5.03 -20.91
CA GLN A 200 4.16 -5.53 -22.25
C GLN A 200 4.40 -7.04 -22.25
N LYS A 201 4.07 -7.68 -23.38
CA LYS A 201 4.47 -9.06 -23.63
C LYS A 201 5.83 -9.08 -24.33
N ILE A 202 6.76 -9.89 -23.82
CA ILE A 202 8.05 -10.12 -24.48
C ILE A 202 7.81 -10.92 -25.78
N LYS A 203 7.70 -10.22 -26.91
CA LYS A 203 7.45 -10.83 -28.22
C LYS A 203 8.67 -11.62 -28.72
N SER A 204 9.86 -11.04 -28.58
CA SER A 204 11.14 -11.65 -28.97
C SER A 204 12.25 -11.22 -28.01
N MET A 205 13.29 -12.04 -27.92
CA MET A 205 14.51 -11.76 -27.17
C MET A 205 15.73 -12.16 -27.98
N GLN A 206 16.80 -11.37 -27.89
CA GLN A 206 18.06 -11.63 -28.55
C GLN A 206 19.22 -11.67 -27.58
N TYR A 207 20.14 -12.60 -27.79
CA TYR A 207 21.43 -12.66 -27.11
C TYR A 207 22.53 -12.85 -28.15
N ASP A 208 23.53 -11.99 -28.14
CA ASP A 208 24.64 -12.04 -29.10
C ASP A 208 24.13 -12.10 -30.57
N HIS A 209 23.16 -11.22 -30.88
CA HIS A 209 22.47 -11.12 -32.17
C HIS A 209 21.71 -12.38 -32.64
N LYS A 210 21.50 -13.36 -31.75
CA LYS A 210 20.72 -14.57 -32.03
C LYS A 210 19.42 -14.57 -31.26
N ASP A 211 18.34 -14.93 -31.93
CA ASP A 211 17.04 -15.10 -31.29
C ASP A 211 17.08 -16.25 -30.30
N ILE A 212 16.55 -16.01 -29.09
CA ILE A 212 16.49 -16.99 -28.03
C ILE A 212 15.07 -17.09 -27.47
N ALA A 213 14.62 -18.33 -27.23
CA ALA A 213 13.33 -18.57 -26.59
C ALA A 213 13.41 -18.38 -25.05
N VAL A 214 14.60 -18.52 -24.46
CA VAL A 214 14.81 -18.50 -23.00
C VAL A 214 16.08 -17.71 -22.65
N ALA A 215 15.95 -16.70 -21.80
CA ALA A 215 17.04 -15.99 -21.16
C ALA A 215 17.43 -16.68 -19.84
N LYS A 216 18.73 -16.90 -19.62
CA LYS A 216 19.25 -17.46 -18.36
C LYS A 216 19.37 -16.37 -17.28
N LYS A 217 19.42 -16.80 -16.02
CA LYS A 217 19.72 -15.91 -14.89
C LYS A 217 21.08 -15.23 -15.09
N GLY A 218 21.13 -13.92 -14.91
CA GLY A 218 22.32 -13.07 -15.04
C GLY A 218 22.66 -12.70 -16.48
N GLN A 219 21.95 -13.26 -17.47
CA GLN A 219 22.17 -13.00 -18.88
C GLN A 219 21.54 -11.67 -19.29
N GLU A 220 22.25 -10.90 -20.10
CA GLU A 220 21.79 -9.64 -20.65
C GLU A 220 21.23 -9.88 -22.05
N VAL A 221 19.95 -9.60 -22.24
CA VAL A 221 19.25 -9.90 -23.48
C VAL A 221 18.58 -8.64 -24.03
N GLY A 222 18.64 -8.47 -25.35
CA GLY A 222 17.93 -7.42 -26.04
C GLY A 222 16.46 -7.78 -26.18
N VAL A 223 15.57 -6.88 -25.77
CA VAL A 223 14.13 -7.03 -25.87
C VAL A 223 13.55 -5.78 -26.50
N LYS A 224 12.70 -5.94 -27.52
CA LYS A 224 11.96 -4.81 -28.09
C LYS A 224 10.93 -4.33 -27.07
N VAL A 225 10.88 -3.02 -26.84
CA VAL A 225 9.95 -2.38 -25.89
C VAL A 225 8.92 -1.53 -26.62
N ASP A 226 7.69 -1.50 -26.08
CA ASP A 226 6.57 -0.75 -26.67
C ASP A 226 6.64 0.76 -26.34
N ASP A 227 7.42 1.16 -25.33
CA ASP A 227 7.66 2.57 -24.96
C ASP A 227 9.10 2.78 -24.45
N LYS A 228 9.52 4.04 -24.35
CA LYS A 228 10.84 4.47 -23.89
C LYS A 228 11.07 4.02 -22.44
N VAL A 229 12.12 3.22 -22.25
CA VAL A 229 12.61 2.80 -20.92
C VAL A 229 13.91 3.51 -20.57
N ARG A 230 14.33 3.40 -19.30
CA ARG A 230 15.56 4.00 -18.79
C ARG A 230 16.44 2.96 -18.11
N GLN A 231 17.73 3.25 -18.11
CA GLN A 231 18.69 2.47 -17.35
C GLN A 231 18.32 2.52 -15.86
N GLY A 232 18.22 1.35 -15.24
CA GLY A 232 17.79 1.20 -13.85
C GLY A 232 16.31 0.86 -13.67
N ASP A 233 15.49 0.91 -14.73
CA ASP A 233 14.08 0.51 -14.64
C ASP A 233 13.98 -0.98 -14.22
N GLU A 234 13.12 -1.25 -13.23
CA GLU A 234 12.92 -2.58 -12.67
C GLU A 234 11.86 -3.35 -13.48
N ILE A 235 12.08 -4.65 -13.65
CA ILE A 235 11.21 -5.52 -14.43
C ILE A 235 10.48 -6.47 -13.49
N PHE A 236 9.16 -6.54 -13.58
CA PHE A 236 8.29 -7.40 -12.76
C PHE A 236 7.56 -8.41 -13.65
N ASP A 237 7.23 -9.55 -13.07
CA ASP A 237 6.51 -10.64 -13.72
C ASP A 237 5.05 -10.62 -13.27
N LEU A 238 4.11 -10.60 -14.21
CA LEU A 238 2.68 -10.45 -13.94
C LEU A 238 1.94 -11.79 -13.85
#